data_AF-A0ABD2PTJ3-F1
#
_entry.id   AF-A0ABD2PTJ3-F1
#
_cell.length_a   1.000
_cell.length_b   1.000
_cell.length_c   1.000
_cell.angle_alpha   90.00
_cell.angle_beta   90.00
_cell.angle_gamma   90.00
#
_symmetry.space_group_name_H-M   'P 1'
#
loop_
_entity.id
_entity.type
_entity.pdbx_description
1 polymer ?
#
loop_
_entity_poly.entity_id
_entity_poly.type
_entity_poly.pdbx_seq_one_letter_code
_entity_poly.pdbx_strand_id
1 'polypeptide(L)' 'SLWIDVVLPCSPAAKAGLKKDQRLVGLNCQSVIGWGEIEALHWLRSYPDSRDLTVIVQDSLPNPLTDQHFSNPNLHSSSP' A
#
# COMPACT_ATOMS: atom_id res chain seq x y z
N SER A 1 -7.17 -9.86 -6.31
CA SER A 1 -6.05 -9.51 -5.42
C SER A 1 -6.36 -8.21 -4.72
N LEU A 2 -6.13 -8.15 -3.41
CA LEU A 2 -6.45 -6.99 -2.58
C LEU A 2 -5.20 -6.14 -2.34
N TRP A 3 -5.36 -4.83 -2.49
CA TRP A 3 -4.30 -3.83 -2.36
C TRP A 3 -4.81 -2.67 -1.54
N ILE A 4 -3.90 -2.04 -0.79
CA ILE A 4 -4.22 -0.82 -0.05
C ILE A 4 -4.14 0.36 -1.01
N ASP A 5 -5.29 0.93 -1.37
CA ASP A 5 -5.36 2.08 -2.28
C ASP A 5 -5.15 3.42 -1.54
N VAL A 6 -5.71 3.54 -0.34
CA VAL A 6 -5.65 4.76 0.47
C VAL A 6 -5.43 4.45 1.94
N VAL A 7 -4.60 5.27 2.59
CA VAL A 7 -4.43 5.29 4.05
C VAL A 7 -4.66 6.71 4.52
N LEU A 8 -5.72 6.93 5.31
CA LEU A 8 -6.08 8.26 5.77
C LEU A 8 -5.15 8.72 6.91
N PRO A 9 -4.69 9.99 6.92
CA PRO A 9 -3.91 10.54 8.02
C PRO A 9 -4.62 10.36 9.37
N CYS A 10 -3.84 10.09 10.42
CA CYS A 10 -4.32 9.89 11.81
C CYS A 10 -5.30 8.72 12.02
N SER A 11 -5.63 7.93 10.99
CA SER A 11 -6.48 6.73 11.11
C SER A 11 -5.77 5.59 11.87
N PRO A 12 -6.53 4.60 12.37
CA PRO A 12 -5.94 3.37 12.92
C PRO A 12 -4.98 2.68 11.95
N ALA A 13 -5.32 2.65 10.66
CA ALA A 13 -4.48 2.09 9.60
C ALA A 13 -3.14 2.84 9.47
N ALA A 14 -3.15 4.17 9.51
CA ALA A 14 -1.92 4.98 9.47
C ALA A 14 -1.05 4.76 10.71
N LYS A 15 -1.67 4.69 11.90
CA LYS A 15 -0.96 4.44 13.17
C LYS A 15 -0.35 3.04 13.21
N ALA A 16 -0.99 2.06 12.55
CA ALA A 16 -0.46 0.71 12.38
C ALA A 16 0.67 0.61 11.35
N GLY A 17 1.00 1.71 10.64
CA GLY A 17 2.08 1.74 9.67
C GLY A 17 1.73 1.18 8.29
N LEU A 18 0.44 0.99 8.00
CA LEU A 18 0.00 0.60 6.66
C LEU A 18 0.30 1.72 5.65
N LYS A 19 0.60 1.31 4.42
CA LYS A 19 0.96 2.20 3.32
C LYS A 19 0.18 1.83 2.07
N LYS A 20 0.01 2.83 1.21
CA LYS A 20 -0.50 2.62 -0.14
C LYS A 20 0.38 1.60 -0.90
N ASP A 21 -0.25 0.88 -1.82
CA ASP A 21 0.35 -0.11 -2.72
C ASP A 21 0.85 -1.39 -2.05
N GLN A 22 0.64 -1.53 -0.73
CA GLN A 22 0.86 -2.80 -0.04
C GLN A 22 -0.22 -3.82 -0.41
N ARG A 23 0.19 -5.06 -0.61
CA ARG A 23 -0.71 -6.17 -0.87
C ARG A 23 -1.24 -6.73 0.43
N LEU A 24 -2.57 -6.85 0.55
CA LEU A 24 -3.17 -7.54 1.68
C LEU A 24 -3.08 -9.06 1.47
N VAL A 25 -2.46 -9.75 2.42
CA VAL A 25 -2.24 -11.21 2.35
C VAL A 25 -2.86 -11.98 3.50
N GLY A 26 -3.16 -11.33 4.64
CA GLY A 26 -3.87 -11.97 5.74
C GLY A 26 -4.59 -11.03 6.70
N LEU A 27 -5.59 -11.57 7.39
CA LEU A 27 -6.36 -10.92 8.46
C LEU A 27 -6.48 -11.89 9.63
N ASN A 28 -6.07 -11.50 10.85
CA ASN A 28 -6.18 -12.32 12.08
C ASN A 28 -5.79 -13.81 11.89
N CYS A 29 -4.56 -14.06 11.41
CA CYS A 29 -4.03 -15.40 11.09
C CYS A 29 -4.69 -16.16 9.93
N GLN A 30 -5.68 -15.57 9.25
CA GLN A 30 -6.31 -16.15 8.06
C GLN A 30 -5.67 -15.60 6.78
N SER A 31 -5.28 -16.49 5.87
CA SER A 31 -4.85 -16.10 4.52
C SER A 31 -6.04 -15.59 3.71
N VAL A 32 -5.87 -14.42 3.06
CA VAL A 32 -6.88 -13.81 2.18
C VAL A 32 -6.38 -13.74 0.73
N ILE A 33 -5.36 -14.55 0.40
CA ILE A 33 -4.87 -14.67 -0.97
C ILE A 33 -5.98 -15.22 -1.86
N GLY A 34 -6.35 -14.45 -2.88
CA GLY A 34 -7.42 -14.81 -3.83
C GLY A 34 -8.74 -14.11 -3.56
N TRP A 35 -8.90 -13.44 -2.41
CA TRP A 35 -10.11 -12.70 -2.10
C TRP A 35 -10.37 -11.56 -3.09
N GLY A 36 -11.66 -11.34 -3.33
CA GLY A 36 -12.19 -10.16 -4.00
C GLY A 36 -12.51 -9.03 -3.02
N GLU A 37 -12.73 -7.82 -3.57
CA GLU A 37 -13.07 -6.63 -2.79
C GLU A 37 -14.35 -6.82 -1.96
N ILE A 38 -15.39 -7.40 -2.56
CA ILE A 38 -16.69 -7.63 -1.91
C ILE A 38 -16.55 -8.57 -0.70
N GLU A 39 -15.77 -9.65 -0.84
CA GLU A 39 -15.52 -10.62 0.24
C GLU A 39 -14.79 -9.95 1.42
N ALA A 40 -13.77 -9.16 1.12
CA ALA A 40 -13.03 -8.40 2.12
C ALA A 40 -13.92 -7.37 2.85
N LEU A 41 -14.75 -6.63 2.10
CA LEU A 41 -15.69 -5.66 2.66
C LEU A 41 -16.72 -6.32 3.57
N HIS A 42 -17.30 -7.45 3.16
CA HIS A 42 -18.25 -8.18 4.00
C HIS A 42 -17.60 -8.72 5.27
N TRP A 43 -16.38 -9.24 5.16
CA TRP A 43 -15.64 -9.71 6.33
C TRP A 43 -15.30 -8.57 7.30
N LEU A 44 -14.83 -7.42 6.79
CA LEU A 44 -14.50 -6.27 7.62
C LEU A 44 -15.74 -5.72 8.34
N ARG A 45 -16.90 -5.68 7.67
CA ARG A 45 -18.16 -5.22 8.27
C ARG A 45 -18.74 -6.16 9.32
N SER A 46 -18.43 -7.45 9.26
CA SER A 46 -18.85 -8.42 10.27
C SER A 46 -17.88 -8.53 11.44
N TYR A 47 -16.68 -7.93 11.32
CA TYR A 47 -15.70 -7.91 12.39
C TYR A 47 -16.12 -6.91 13.49
N PRO A 48 -16.12 -7.31 14.76
CA PRO A 48 -16.57 -6.45 15.86
C PRO A 48 -15.62 -5.26 16.09
N ASP A 49 -16.18 -4.06 16.20
CA ASP A 49 -15.43 -2.80 16.39
C ASP A 49 -14.57 -2.75 17.66
N SER A 50 -14.87 -3.58 18.66
CA SER A 50 -14.20 -3.58 19.96
C SER A 50 -13.02 -4.56 20.06
N ARG A 51 -12.58 -5.17 18.95
CA ARG A 51 -11.48 -6.14 18.92
C ARG A 51 -10.33 -5.67 18.07
N ASP A 52 -9.12 -6.07 18.45
CA ASP A 52 -7.91 -5.81 17.69
C ASP A 52 -7.90 -6.62 16.39
N LEU A 53 -7.72 -5.91 15.27
CA LEU A 53 -7.54 -6.51 13.95
C LEU A 53 -6.06 -6.53 13.58
N THR A 54 -5.50 -7.73 13.42
CA THR A 54 -4.18 -7.93 12.85
C THR A 54 -4.27 -7.99 11.33
N VAL A 55 -3.51 -7.12 10.66
CA VAL A 55 -3.42 -7.06 9.20
C VAL A 55 -2.01 -7.50 8.78
N ILE A 56 -1.94 -8.48 7.87
CA ILE A 56 -0.67 -8.97 7.32
C ILE A 56 -0.59 -8.48 5.88
N VAL A 57 0.46 -7.70 5.60
CA VAL A 57 0.70 -7.11 4.30
C VAL A 57 2.07 -7.51 3.75
N GLN A 58 2.17 -7.46 2.43
CA GLN A 58 3.41 -7.61 1.72
C GLN A 58 3.70 -6.31 0.97
N ASP A 59 4.90 -5.77 1.15
CA ASP A 59 5.36 -4.63 0.37
C ASP A 59 5.45 -5.03 -1.11
N SER A 60 4.93 -4.18 -1.99
CA SER A 60 5.36 -4.19 -3.38
C SER A 60 6.83 -3.75 -3.39
N LEU A 61 7.72 -4.56 -3.94
CA LEU A 61 9.11 -4.16 -4.15
C LEU A 61 9.13 -2.75 -4.77
N PRO A 62 9.97 -1.81 -4.28
CA PRO A 62 10.11 -0.53 -4.93
C PRO A 62 10.54 -0.79 -6.36
N ASN A 63 9.79 -0.27 -7.35
CA ASN A 63 10.27 -0.25 -8.72
C ASN A 63 11.55 0.59 -8.73
N PRO A 64 12.74 0.03 -9.02
CA PRO A 64 14.00 0.75 -8.90
C PRO A 64 14.24 1.81 -10.01
N LEU A 65 13.18 2.31 -10.65
CA LEU A 65 13.27 3.19 -11.83
C LEU A 65 12.72 4.61 -11.63
N THR A 66 12.42 5.05 -10.40
CA THR A 66 11.82 6.37 -10.17
C THR A 66 12.71 7.37 -9.43
N ASP A 67 14.03 7.18 -9.46
CA ASP A 67 15.04 8.16 -9.00
C ASP A 67 16.00 8.61 -10.13
N GLN A 68 15.51 8.70 -11.37
CA GLN A 68 16.20 9.36 -12.48
C GLN A 68 15.55 10.71 -12.76
N HIS A 69 15.60 11.64 -11.80
CA HIS A 69 15.33 13.05 -12.09
C HIS A 69 16.62 13.70 -12.59
N PHE A 70 16.67 13.84 -13.91
CA PHE A 70 17.66 14.50 -14.74
C PHE A 70 18.31 15.74 -14.12
N SER A 71 19.59 15.66 -13.80
CA SER A 71 20.48 16.83 -13.76
C SER A 71 21.49 16.69 -14.88
N ASN A 72 21.17 17.23 -16.07
CA ASN A 72 22.16 17.42 -17.13
C ASN A 72 22.38 18.93 -17.31
N PRO A 73 23.42 19.52 -16.70
CA PRO A 73 23.61 20.97 -16.74
C PRO A 73 24.37 21.51 -17.97
N ASN A 74 24.68 20.73 -19.01
CA ASN A 74 25.56 21.20 -20.09
C ASN A 74 24.89 21.33 -21.46
N LEU A 75 23.97 22.29 -21.59
CA LEU A 75 23.56 22.86 -22.88
C LEU A 75 23.45 24.39 -22.77
N HIS A 76 24.61 25.04 -22.72
CA HIS A 76 24.77 26.44 -23.15
C HIS A 76 26.21 26.66 -23.61
N SER A 77 26.40 26.67 -24.94
CA SER A 77 26.85 27.86 -25.67
C SER A 77 27.36 27.44 -27.04
N SER A 78 26.63 27.88 -28.06
CA SER A 78 27.00 27.83 -29.47
C SER A 78 28.18 28.78 -29.77
N SER A 79 29.06 28.30 -30.66
CA SER A 79 29.70 29.05 -31.78
C SER A 79 30.75 30.13 -31.46
N PRO A 80 31.59 30.54 -32.44
CA PRO A 80 31.63 30.23 -33.89
C PRO A 80 32.78 29.32 -34.36
#